data_AF-A0A7Y4RV16-F1
#
_entry.id   AF-A0A7Y4RV16-F1
#
_cell.length_a   1.000
_cell.length_b   1.000
_cell.length_c   1.000
_cell.angle_alpha   90.00
_cell.angle_beta   90.00
_cell.angle_gamma   90.00
#
_symmetry.space_group_name_H-M   'P 1'
#
loop_
_entity.id
_entity.type
_entity.pdbx_description
1 polymer ?
#
loop_
_entity_poly.entity_id
_entity_poly.type
_entity_poly.pdbx_seq_one_letter_code
_entity_poly.pdbx_strand_id
1 'polypeptide(L)'
;MTDKFDFDTLSRLYKTDPEQFQLITRQMIEAYIASIPDEISRKKCAGTQFRLDHELGKYNDPIARMNKMVEIFWQGVYQLHSSLNGTIEIKENTPAVSVIWMNDIKTDPNPKK
;
A
#
# COMPACT_ATOMS: atom_id res chain seq x y z
N MET A 1 20.01 8.59 2.90
CA MET A 1 20.17 7.69 4.06
C MET A 1 19.46 6.37 3.72
N THR A 2 20.08 5.49 2.95
CA THR A 2 19.35 4.31 2.44
C THR A 2 20.31 3.15 2.14
N ASP A 3 21.13 2.77 3.12
CA ASP A 3 22.13 1.71 2.93
C ASP A 3 22.30 0.81 4.16
N LYS A 4 21.42 0.95 5.16
CA LYS A 4 21.62 0.33 6.49
C LYS A 4 20.86 -0.99 6.69
N PHE A 5 19.91 -1.31 5.82
CA PHE A 5 19.09 -2.53 5.92
C PHE A 5 18.74 -3.02 4.51
N ASP A 6 19.56 -3.92 3.97
CA ASP A 6 19.24 -4.62 2.72
C ASP A 6 18.21 -5.74 2.96
N PHE A 7 17.65 -6.28 1.86
CA PHE A 7 16.64 -7.33 1.93
C PHE A 7 17.14 -8.57 2.69
N ASP A 8 18.39 -8.97 2.46
CA ASP A 8 18.96 -10.17 3.06
C ASP A 8 19.09 -10.03 4.58
N THR A 9 19.47 -8.85 5.05
CA THR A 9 19.57 -8.51 6.49
C THR A 9 18.19 -8.58 7.15
N LEU A 10 17.19 -7.94 6.54
CA LEU A 10 15.82 -7.92 7.06
C LEU A 10 15.16 -9.30 7.03
N SER A 11 15.38 -10.07 5.95
CA SER A 11 14.89 -11.44 5.79
C SER A 11 15.50 -12.38 6.83
N ARG A 12 16.80 -12.25 7.09
CA ARG A 12 17.47 -12.99 8.16
C ARG A 12 16.90 -12.60 9.53
N LEU A 13 16.78 -11.31 9.80
CA LEU A 13 16.28 -10.81 11.07
C LEU A 13 14.86 -11.31 11.37
N TYR A 14 13.97 -11.30 10.38
CA TYR A 14 12.61 -11.84 10.54
C TYR A 14 12.59 -13.32 10.96
N LYS A 15 13.54 -14.13 10.47
CA LYS A 15 13.64 -15.56 10.81
C LYS A 15 14.27 -15.79 12.19
N THR A 16 15.21 -14.95 12.60
CA THR A 16 15.98 -15.15 13.84
C THR A 16 15.36 -14.44 15.04
N ASP A 17 14.83 -13.25 14.83
CA ASP A 17 14.25 -12.40 15.86
C ASP A 17 13.08 -11.55 15.28
N PRO A 18 11.87 -12.13 15.23
CA PRO A 18 10.69 -11.46 14.68
C PRO A 18 10.31 -10.18 15.44
N GLU A 19 10.59 -10.11 16.74
CA GLU A 19 10.27 -8.93 17.56
C GLU A 19 11.18 -7.75 17.21
N GLN A 20 12.48 -7.99 17.10
CA GLN A 20 13.42 -6.96 16.64
C GLN A 20 13.12 -6.52 15.21
N PHE A 21 12.72 -7.43 14.33
CA PHE A 21 12.28 -7.07 12.99
C PHE A 21 11.10 -6.07 13.02
N GLN A 22 10.09 -6.34 13.85
CA GLN A 22 8.94 -5.44 13.98
C GLN A 22 9.34 -4.08 14.56
N LEU A 23 10.24 -4.07 15.56
CA LEU A 23 10.73 -2.84 16.16
C LEU A 23 11.46 -1.97 15.14
N ILE A 24 12.41 -2.54 14.38
CA ILE A 24 13.16 -1.82 13.35
C ILE A 24 12.22 -1.30 12.27
N THR A 25 11.29 -2.13 11.80
CA THR A 25 10.31 -1.72 10.78
C THR A 25 9.49 -0.52 11.26
N ARG A 26 9.02 -0.55 12.51
CA ARG A 26 8.28 0.56 13.11
C ARG A 26 9.11 1.84 13.17
N GLN A 27 10.36 1.74 13.66
CA GLN A 27 11.27 2.88 13.74
C GLN A 27 11.56 3.51 12.37
N MET A 28 11.72 2.69 11.32
CA MET A 28 11.92 3.19 9.96
C MET A 28 10.72 3.99 9.45
N ILE A 29 9.51 3.49 9.71
CA ILE A 29 8.26 4.17 9.34
C ILE A 29 8.11 5.47 10.11
N GLU A 30 8.32 5.45 11.43
CA GLU A 30 8.24 6.63 12.28
C GLU A 30 9.26 7.70 11.88
N ALA A 31 10.50 7.30 11.57
CA ALA A 31 11.54 8.20 11.08
C ALA A 31 11.16 8.82 9.73
N TYR A 32 10.56 8.04 8.82
CA TYR A 32 10.06 8.56 7.55
C TYR A 32 8.94 9.59 7.76
N ILE A 33 7.94 9.27 8.58
CA ILE A 33 6.83 10.19 8.88
C ILE A 33 7.36 11.48 9.54
N ALA A 34 8.31 11.37 10.47
CA ALA A 34 8.94 12.52 11.10
C ALA A 34 9.74 13.39 10.12
N SER A 35 10.29 12.80 9.06
CA SER A 35 11.05 13.54 8.03
C SER A 35 10.17 14.40 7.11
N ILE A 36 8.84 14.20 7.11
CA ILE A 36 7.91 14.98 6.29
C ILE A 36 7.85 16.42 6.85
N PRO A 37 8.20 17.46 6.07
CA PRO A 37 8.26 18.84 6.57
C PRO A 37 6.89 19.41 6.95
N ASP A 38 5.88 19.13 6.13
CA ASP A 38 4.52 19.63 6.30
C ASP A 38 3.77 18.91 7.42
N GLU A 39 3.32 19.65 8.43
CA GLU A 39 2.62 19.12 9.61
C GLU A 39 1.28 18.46 9.24
N ILE A 40 0.55 19.01 8.26
CA ILE A 40 -0.73 18.45 7.83
C ILE A 40 -0.50 17.08 7.18
N SER A 41 0.46 16.99 6.25
CA SER A 41 0.84 15.75 5.57
C SER A 41 1.41 14.73 6.55
N ARG A 42 2.25 15.15 7.49
CA ARG A 42 2.78 14.28 8.56
C ARG A 42 1.66 13.65 9.39
N LYS A 43 0.68 14.43 9.84
CA LYS A 43 -0.51 13.93 10.56
C LYS A 43 -1.35 12.97 9.72
N LYS A 44 -1.56 13.29 8.43
CA LYS A 44 -2.29 12.40 7.50
C LYS A 44 -1.55 11.07 7.28
N CYS A 45 -0.23 11.10 7.11
CA CYS A 45 0.59 9.91 6.99
C CYS A 45 0.55 9.05 8.26
N ALA A 46 0.68 9.66 9.45
CA ALA A 46 0.55 8.95 10.72
C ALA A 46 -0.83 8.29 10.88
N GLY A 47 -1.91 9.00 10.57
CA GLY A 47 -3.26 8.43 10.60
C GLY A 47 -3.46 7.29 9.59
N THR A 48 -2.84 7.40 8.41
CA THR A 48 -2.87 6.34 7.39
C THR A 48 -2.12 5.10 7.86
N GLN A 49 -0.92 5.27 8.43
CA GLN A 49 -0.13 4.17 8.99
C GLN A 49 -0.91 3.45 10.09
N PHE A 50 -1.53 4.18 11.02
CA PHE A 50 -2.35 3.58 12.07
C PHE A 50 -3.49 2.70 11.52
N ARG A 51 -4.18 3.18 10.46
CA ARG A 51 -5.24 2.40 9.79
C ARG A 51 -4.68 1.15 9.12
N LEU A 52 -3.52 1.26 8.46
CA LEU A 52 -2.85 0.12 7.84
C LEU A 52 -2.46 -0.92 8.89
N ASP A 53 -1.86 -0.52 10.00
CA ASP A 53 -1.45 -1.44 11.06
C ASP A 53 -2.64 -2.19 11.66
N HIS A 54 -3.76 -1.49 11.91
CA HIS A 54 -4.98 -2.11 12.39
C HIS A 54 -5.58 -3.10 11.37
N GLU A 55 -5.64 -2.72 10.08
CA GLU A 55 -6.21 -3.58 9.05
C GLU A 55 -5.36 -4.82 8.79
N LEU A 56 -4.03 -4.62 8.72
CA LEU A 56 -3.07 -5.68 8.41
C LEU A 56 -2.78 -6.58 9.61
N GLY A 57 -3.00 -6.10 10.84
CA GLY A 57 -2.91 -6.90 12.06
C GLY A 57 -3.89 -8.06 12.13
N LYS A 58 -4.91 -8.08 11.25
CA LYS A 58 -5.86 -9.20 11.11
C LYS A 58 -5.27 -10.40 10.36
N TYR A 59 -4.15 -10.22 9.67
CA TYR A 59 -3.58 -11.21 8.76
C TYR A 59 -2.30 -11.82 9.35
N ASN A 60 -2.39 -13.09 9.76
CA ASN A 60 -1.24 -13.85 10.27
C ASN A 60 -0.38 -14.44 9.15
N ASP A 61 -0.95 -14.65 7.97
CA ASP A 61 -0.23 -15.14 6.79
C ASP A 61 0.45 -13.98 6.04
N PRO A 62 1.78 -14.04 5.81
CA PRO A 62 2.51 -12.96 5.14
C PRO A 62 2.06 -12.68 3.71
N ILE A 63 1.64 -13.69 2.95
CA ILE A 63 1.18 -13.55 1.56
C ILE A 63 -0.19 -12.87 1.54
N ALA A 64 -1.12 -13.31 2.39
CA ALA A 64 -2.42 -12.68 2.55
C ALA A 64 -2.30 -11.22 3.00
N ARG A 65 -1.39 -10.94 3.94
CA ARG A 65 -1.09 -9.58 4.40
C ARG A 65 -0.55 -8.71 3.25
N MET A 66 0.36 -9.23 2.44
CA MET A 66 0.88 -8.52 1.26
C MET A 66 -0.22 -8.27 0.22
N ASN A 67 -1.05 -9.27 -0.09
CA ASN A 67 -2.16 -9.11 -1.01
C ASN A 67 -3.11 -8.00 -0.53
N LYS A 68 -3.38 -7.94 0.78
CA LYS A 68 -4.21 -6.87 1.34
C LYS A 68 -3.55 -5.49 1.23
N MET A 69 -2.23 -5.38 1.47
CA MET A 69 -1.49 -4.12 1.25
C MET A 69 -1.65 -3.63 -0.20
N VAL A 70 -1.49 -4.53 -1.19
CA VAL A 70 -1.62 -4.21 -2.62
C VAL A 70 -3.06 -3.80 -2.97
N GLU A 71 -4.06 -4.49 -2.42
CA GLU A 71 -5.47 -4.12 -2.57
C GLU A 71 -5.74 -2.70 -2.06
N ILE A 72 -5.29 -2.37 -0.84
CA ILE A 72 -5.47 -1.04 -0.24
C ILE A 72 -4.80 0.04 -1.11
N PHE A 73 -3.60 -0.24 -1.61
CA PHE A 73 -2.89 0.67 -2.52
C PHE A 73 -3.71 0.97 -3.79
N TRP A 74 -4.19 -0.08 -4.47
CA TRP A 74 -4.98 0.11 -5.69
C TRP A 74 -6.30 0.83 -5.45
N GLN A 75 -6.97 0.59 -4.32
CA GLN A 75 -8.16 1.37 -3.94
C GLN A 75 -7.86 2.87 -3.87
N GLY A 76 -6.71 3.27 -3.33
CA GLY A 76 -6.28 4.67 -3.30
C GLY A 76 -6.06 5.23 -4.71
N VAL A 77 -5.43 4.46 -5.60
CA VAL A 77 -5.23 4.85 -7.01
C VAL A 77 -6.56 5.03 -7.74
N TYR A 78 -7.52 4.12 -7.53
CA TYR A 78 -8.85 4.22 -8.13
C TYR A 78 -9.63 5.44 -7.64
N GLN A 79 -9.55 5.75 -6.34
CA GLN A 79 -10.18 6.94 -5.77
C GLN A 79 -9.56 8.22 -6.36
N LEU A 80 -8.23 8.26 -6.46
CA LEU A 80 -7.53 9.37 -7.09
C LEU A 80 -7.97 9.54 -8.55
N HIS A 81 -7.92 8.47 -9.34
CA HIS A 81 -8.34 8.49 -10.74
C HIS A 81 -9.79 8.97 -10.90
N SER A 82 -10.71 8.46 -10.06
CA SER A 82 -12.13 8.84 -10.09
C SER A 82 -12.34 10.32 -9.75
N SER A 83 -11.59 10.84 -8.78
CA SER A 83 -11.65 12.27 -8.42
C SER A 83 -11.10 13.20 -9.51
N LEU A 84 -10.14 12.73 -10.30
CA LEU A 84 -9.53 13.50 -11.38
C LEU A 84 -10.33 13.44 -12.69
N ASN A 85 -10.88 12.27 -13.02
CA ASN A 85 -11.44 11.99 -14.35
C ASN A 85 -12.98 11.81 -14.37
N GLY A 86 -13.66 11.94 -13.24
CA GLY A 86 -15.08 11.62 -13.11
C GLY A 86 -15.31 10.12 -12.84
N THR A 87 -16.43 9.79 -12.17
CA THR A 87 -16.72 8.46 -11.61
C THR A 87 -16.70 7.35 -12.66
N ILE A 88 -15.87 6.34 -12.42
CA ILE A 88 -15.97 5.03 -13.07
C ILE A 88 -16.81 4.14 -12.16
N GLU A 89 -17.96 3.66 -12.65
CA GLU A 89 -18.73 2.63 -11.96
C GLU A 89 -17.97 1.31 -11.99
N ILE A 90 -17.45 0.87 -10.84
CA ILE A 90 -16.83 -0.45 -10.72
C ILE A 90 -17.94 -1.46 -10.43
N LYS A 91 -18.22 -2.37 -11.38
CA LYS A 91 -19.13 -3.49 -11.16
C LYS A 91 -18.51 -4.44 -10.13
N GLU A 92 -19.25 -4.67 -9.06
CA GLU A 92 -18.86 -5.34 -7.81
C GLU A 92 -18.62 -6.87 -7.93
N ASN A 93 -18.10 -7.36 -9.05
CA ASN A 93 -17.86 -8.80 -9.20
C ASN A 93 -16.55 -9.10 -9.93
N THR A 94 -15.43 -8.88 -9.24
CA THR A 94 -14.20 -9.60 -9.57
C THR A 94 -13.52 -10.01 -8.26
N PRO A 95 -13.32 -11.31 -8.00
CA PRO A 95 -12.70 -11.77 -6.76
C PRO A 95 -11.31 -11.17 -6.61
N ALA A 96 -10.96 -10.88 -5.34
CA ALA A 96 -9.64 -10.41 -4.95
C ALA A 96 -8.56 -11.29 -5.60
N VAL A 97 -7.64 -10.65 -6.31
CA VAL A 97 -6.60 -11.27 -7.15
C VAL A 97 -7.11 -11.83 -8.49
N SER A 98 -7.63 -10.95 -9.35
CA SER A 98 -7.33 -11.07 -10.77
C SER A 98 -6.36 -9.95 -11.13
N VAL A 99 -5.17 -10.33 -11.59
CA VAL A 99 -4.26 -9.44 -12.29
C VAL A 99 -5.07 -8.87 -13.44
N ILE A 100 -5.40 -7.57 -13.40
CA ILE A 100 -6.00 -6.89 -14.54
C ILE A 100 -4.93 -6.95 -15.62
N TRP A 101 -5.10 -7.84 -16.59
CA TRP A 101 -4.24 -7.87 -17.74
C TRP A 101 -4.50 -6.60 -18.55
N MET A 102 -3.43 -5.97 -19.05
CA MET A 102 -3.48 -4.72 -19.82
C MET A 102 -4.41 -4.74 -21.06
N ASN A 103 -4.99 -5.91 -21.39
CA ASN A 103 -5.95 -6.13 -22.46
C ASN A 103 -7.41 -5.80 -22.09
N ASP A 104 -7.74 -5.56 -20.81
CA ASP A 104 -9.12 -5.30 -20.38
C ASP A 104 -9.51 -3.81 -20.40
N ILE A 105 -8.54 -2.92 -20.67
CA ILE A 105 -8.82 -1.51 -20.95
C ILE A 105 -9.34 -1.41 -22.39
N LYS A 106 -10.66 -1.47 -22.56
CA LYS A 106 -11.27 -1.03 -23.82
C LYS A 106 -11.02 0.47 -23.95
N THR A 107 -10.11 0.85 -24.83
CA THR A 107 -10.01 2.23 -25.30
C THR A 107 -11.33 2.59 -25.99
N ASP A 108 -11.97 3.67 -25.53
CA ASP A 108 -13.14 4.23 -26.20
C ASP A 108 -12.77 4.51 -27.67
N PRO A 109 -13.45 3.90 -28.66
CA PRO A 109 -13.06 4.02 -30.06
C PRO A 109 -13.49 5.36 -30.70
N ASN A 110 -14.01 6.34 -29.95
CA ASN A 110 -14.49 7.58 -30.56
C ASN A 110 -13.93 8.85 -29.91
N PRO A 111 -12.81 9.40 -30.43
CA PRO A 111 -12.44 10.78 -30.11
C PRO A 111 -13.48 11.68 -30.78
N LYS A 112 -14.29 12.36 -29.95
CA LYS A 112 -15.25 13.37 -30.43
C LYS A 112 -14.50 14.38 -31.33
N LYS A 113 -14.96 14.47 -32.58
CA LYS A 113 -14.53 15.46 -33.57
C LYS A 113 -14.84 16.89 -33.12
#